data_AF-A0A7Y3BPG0-F1
#
_entry.id   AF-A0A7Y3BPG0-F1
#
_cell.length_a   1.000
_cell.length_b   1.000
_cell.length_c   1.000
_cell.angle_alpha   90.00
_cell.angle_beta   90.00
_cell.angle_gamma   90.00
#
_symmetry.space_group_name_H-M   'P 1'
#
loop_
_entity.id
_entity.type
_entity.pdbx_description
1 polymer ?
#
loop_
_entity_poly.entity_id
_entity_poly.type
_entity_poly.pdbx_seq_one_letter_code
_entity_poly.pdbx_strand_id
1 'polypeptide(L)'
;MTEEDKSGKRVVGVMLALVLAAGLAAWFGATRLEKNSRIQTEAERASVLSEGVLYEALAGDPGVVIATDVGSGKELWRADLGSLTSKPTLTVSEEVIEVQIAGTPWMTLDRTTGDPVE
;
A
#
# COMPACT_ATOMS: atom_id res chain seq x y z
N MET A 1 25.10 41.17 -46.20
CA MET A 1 24.43 39.87 -46.38
C MET A 1 25.25 38.85 -45.60
N THR A 2 25.16 38.83 -44.27
CA THR A 2 24.23 38.07 -43.40
C THR A 2 24.67 36.63 -43.19
N GLU A 3 25.77 36.43 -42.45
CA GLU A 3 26.22 35.12 -41.97
C GLU A 3 26.51 35.20 -40.46
N GLU A 4 25.53 35.64 -39.67
CA GLU A 4 25.65 35.57 -38.20
C GLU A 4 24.26 35.47 -37.55
N ASP A 5 23.48 34.43 -37.88
CA ASP A 5 22.18 34.21 -37.20
C ASP A 5 21.80 32.72 -37.05
N LYS A 6 22.71 31.79 -37.34
CA LYS A 6 22.38 30.34 -37.34
C LYS A 6 22.86 29.58 -36.11
N SER A 7 23.78 30.15 -35.34
CA SER A 7 24.43 29.45 -34.23
C SER A 7 23.66 29.55 -32.91
N GLY A 8 23.14 30.74 -32.56
CA GLY A 8 22.46 30.96 -31.28
C GLY A 8 21.19 30.11 -31.07
N LYS A 9 20.37 29.94 -32.11
CA LYS A 9 19.14 29.13 -32.04
C LYS A 9 19.40 27.64 -31.81
N ARG A 10 20.52 27.11 -32.30
CA ARG A 10 20.91 25.70 -32.10
C ARG A 10 21.42 25.47 -30.68
N VAL A 11 22.21 26.40 -30.15
CA VAL A 11 22.73 26.33 -28.77
C VAL A 11 21.60 26.44 -27.75
N VAL A 12 20.65 27.35 -27.97
CA VAL A 12 19.44 27.49 -27.13
C VAL A 12 18.57 26.23 -27.18
N GLY A 13 18.39 25.63 -28.37
CA GLY A 13 17.66 24.37 -28.53
C GLY A 13 18.30 23.21 -27.76
N VAL A 14 19.64 23.11 -27.77
CA VAL A 14 20.38 22.06 -27.05
C VAL A 14 20.34 22.29 -25.52
N MET A 15 20.47 23.54 -25.05
CA MET A 15 20.35 23.86 -23.63
C MET A 15 18.95 23.58 -23.10
N LEU A 16 17.89 23.93 -23.85
CA LEU A 16 16.50 23.62 -23.48
C LEU A 16 16.27 22.11 -23.44
N ALA A 17 16.81 21.34 -24.39
CA ALA A 17 16.70 19.88 -24.38
C ALA A 17 17.40 19.25 -23.16
N LEU A 18 18.58 19.77 -22.78
CA LEU A 18 19.31 19.28 -21.60
C LEU A 18 18.61 19.65 -20.28
N VAL A 19 18.04 20.84 -20.16
CA VAL A 19 17.27 21.25 -18.98
C VAL A 19 15.98 20.42 -18.85
N LEU A 20 15.29 20.16 -19.96
CA LEU A 20 14.11 19.28 -19.97
C LEU A 20 14.48 17.83 -19.66
N ALA A 21 15.62 17.33 -20.15
CA ALA A 21 16.10 15.98 -19.82
C ALA A 21 16.48 15.84 -18.34
N ALA A 22 17.12 16.85 -17.75
CA ALA A 22 17.45 16.87 -16.32
C ALA A 22 16.18 16.98 -15.45
N GLY A 23 15.21 17.81 -15.85
CA GLY A 23 13.91 17.91 -15.19
C GLY A 23 13.11 16.61 -15.26
N LEU A 24 13.12 15.92 -16.39
CA LEU A 24 12.50 14.60 -16.56
C LEU A 24 13.23 13.52 -15.76
N ALA A 25 14.55 13.54 -15.69
CA ALA A 25 15.32 12.60 -14.87
C ALA A 25 15.07 12.81 -13.37
N ALA A 26 14.87 14.05 -12.92
CA ALA A 26 14.46 14.34 -11.55
C ALA A 26 13.01 13.90 -11.26
N TRP A 27 12.09 14.13 -12.20
CA TRP A 27 10.70 13.69 -12.10
C TRP A 27 10.57 12.16 -12.10
N PHE A 28 11.33 11.47 -12.95
CA PHE A 28 11.38 10.00 -12.95
C PHE A 28 12.18 9.43 -11.78
N GLY A 29 13.25 10.10 -11.34
CA GLY A 29 14.07 9.69 -10.20
C GLY A 29 13.30 9.68 -8.88
N ALA A 30 12.38 10.64 -8.69
CA ALA A 30 11.51 10.70 -7.51
C ALA A 30 10.49 9.56 -7.45
N THR A 31 10.12 8.94 -8.58
CA THR A 31 9.19 7.78 -8.61
C THR A 31 9.87 6.43 -8.34
N ARG A 32 11.20 6.42 -8.21
CA ARG A 32 12.00 5.18 -8.06
C ARG A 32 12.62 5.02 -6.66
N LEU A 33 12.24 5.87 -5.68
CA LEU A 33 12.81 5.83 -4.32
C LEU A 33 11.93 5.16 -3.25
N GLU A 34 10.95 4.34 -3.62
CA GLU A 34 10.19 3.56 -2.63
C GLU A 34 10.09 2.09 -3.04
N LYS A 35 11.20 1.37 -2.99
CA LYS A 35 11.14 -0.11 -2.98
C LYS A 35 12.41 -0.78 -2.46
N ASN A 36 12.95 -0.33 -1.32
CA ASN A 36 14.12 -1.01 -0.73
C ASN A 36 14.17 -1.04 0.81
N SER A 37 13.03 -0.94 1.51
CA SER A 37 12.98 -0.91 2.98
C SER A 37 11.94 -1.83 3.64
N ARG A 38 11.37 -2.82 2.94
CA ARG A 38 10.37 -3.75 3.52
C ARG A 38 10.54 -5.21 3.13
N ILE A 39 11.76 -5.65 2.85
CA ILE A 39 12.05 -7.09 2.82
C ILE A 39 12.34 -7.53 4.26
N GLN A 40 11.27 -7.85 5.02
CA GLN A 40 11.22 -8.94 6.02
C GLN A 40 9.96 -8.98 6.93
N THR A 41 8.98 -8.05 6.83
CA THR A 41 7.78 -8.10 7.71
C THR A 41 6.44 -7.95 6.98
N GLU A 42 6.45 -7.75 5.66
CA GLU A 42 5.23 -7.54 4.84
C GLU A 42 4.65 -8.85 4.26
N ALA A 43 5.38 -9.97 4.36
CA ALA A 43 4.99 -11.24 3.76
C ALA A 43 3.82 -11.93 4.48
N GLU A 44 3.60 -11.63 5.76
CA GLU A 44 2.61 -12.33 6.60
C GLU A 44 1.39 -11.47 6.96
N ARG A 45 1.34 -10.22 6.47
CA ARG A 45 0.31 -9.25 6.85
C ARG A 45 -0.51 -8.80 5.64
N ALA A 46 -1.81 -8.65 5.84
CA ALA A 46 -2.72 -7.97 4.92
C ALA A 46 -3.34 -6.77 5.63
N SER A 47 -3.56 -5.68 4.91
CA SER A 47 -4.19 -4.48 5.46
C SER A 47 -5.20 -3.88 4.48
N VAL A 48 -6.31 -3.39 5.03
CA VAL A 48 -7.39 -2.73 4.30
C VAL A 48 -7.87 -1.53 5.09
N LEU A 49 -7.97 -0.37 4.46
CA LEU A 49 -8.52 0.85 5.06
C LEU A 49 -9.95 1.05 4.58
N SER A 50 -10.91 1.15 5.50
CA SER A 50 -12.31 1.46 5.18
C SER A 50 -12.93 2.36 6.24
N GLU A 51 -13.56 3.45 5.80
CA GLU A 51 -14.28 4.43 6.64
C GLU A 51 -13.50 4.90 7.88
N GLY A 52 -12.20 5.16 7.71
CA GLY A 52 -11.35 5.64 8.80
C GLY A 52 -10.87 4.54 9.76
N VAL A 53 -11.21 3.28 9.50
CA VAL A 53 -10.70 2.12 10.26
C VAL A 53 -9.72 1.32 9.41
N LEU A 54 -8.52 1.11 9.95
CA LEU A 54 -7.51 0.22 9.37
C LEU A 54 -7.71 -1.19 9.94
N TYR A 55 -7.98 -2.13 9.05
CA TYR A 55 -8.05 -3.55 9.37
C TYR A 55 -6.74 -4.21 8.96
N GLU A 56 -6.10 -4.92 9.88
CA GLU A 56 -4.86 -5.67 9.62
C GLU A 56 -5.05 -7.13 10.01
N ALA A 57 -4.74 -8.05 9.09
CA ALA A 57 -4.65 -9.47 9.38
C ALA A 57 -3.20 -9.92 9.37
N LEU A 58 -2.80 -10.68 10.37
CA LEU A 58 -1.47 -11.24 10.53
C LEU A 58 -1.57 -12.77 10.56
N ALA A 59 -0.77 -13.46 9.75
CA ALA A 59 -0.48 -14.87 9.94
C ALA A 59 0.41 -15.06 11.18
N GLY A 60 0.39 -16.25 11.77
CA GLY A 60 1.15 -16.57 12.98
C GLY A 60 0.47 -17.64 13.82
N ASP A 61 0.99 -17.86 15.03
CA ASP A 61 0.39 -18.73 16.04
C ASP A 61 0.28 -17.97 17.38
N PRO A 62 -0.86 -17.30 17.65
CA PRO A 62 -2.05 -17.20 16.79
C PRO A 62 -1.90 -16.11 15.71
N GLY A 63 -2.49 -16.37 14.54
CA GLY A 63 -2.83 -15.35 13.57
C GLY A 63 -4.01 -14.52 14.09
N VAL A 64 -4.08 -13.25 13.70
CA VAL A 64 -5.03 -12.29 14.29
C VAL A 64 -5.53 -11.28 13.26
N VAL A 65 -6.72 -10.73 13.49
CA VAL A 65 -7.23 -9.53 12.82
C VAL A 65 -7.36 -8.41 13.84
N ILE A 66 -6.90 -7.21 13.50
CA ILE A 66 -6.93 -6.02 14.34
C ILE A 66 -7.64 -4.92 13.58
N ALA A 67 -8.59 -4.25 14.22
CA ALA A 67 -9.20 -3.02 13.72
C ALA A 67 -8.69 -1.82 14.51
N THR A 68 -8.21 -0.80 13.81
CA THR A 68 -7.63 0.41 14.41
C THR A 68 -8.29 1.64 13.84
N ASP A 69 -8.80 2.53 14.69
CA ASP A 69 -9.23 3.86 14.26
C ASP A 69 -8.01 4.67 13.80
N VAL A 70 -8.01 5.14 12.56
CA VAL A 70 -6.86 5.84 11.97
C VAL A 70 -6.71 7.25 12.52
N GLY A 71 -7.80 7.87 12.98
CA GLY A 71 -7.76 9.23 13.54
C GLY A 71 -6.99 9.29 14.86
N SER A 72 -7.25 8.34 15.75
CA SER A 72 -6.67 8.27 17.09
C SER A 72 -5.53 7.26 17.22
N GLY A 73 -5.41 6.30 16.29
CA GLY A 73 -4.52 5.15 16.39
C GLY A 73 -4.97 4.11 17.42
N LYS A 74 -6.21 4.21 17.92
CA LYS A 74 -6.73 3.30 18.95
C LYS A 74 -7.23 2.00 18.33
N GLU A 75 -6.81 0.87 18.89
CA GLU A 75 -7.42 -0.43 18.59
C GLU A 75 -8.90 -0.43 19.02
N LEU A 76 -9.78 -0.70 18.06
CA LEU A 76 -11.21 -0.84 18.26
C LEU A 76 -11.56 -2.24 18.76
N TRP A 77 -10.97 -3.25 18.12
CA TRP A 77 -11.12 -4.65 18.48
C TRP A 77 -9.99 -5.50 17.88
N ARG A 78 -9.86 -6.73 18.39
CA ARG A 78 -8.95 -7.75 17.91
C ARG A 78 -9.62 -9.12 17.97
N ALA A 79 -9.45 -9.90 16.90
CA ALA A 79 -9.98 -11.25 16.77
C ALA A 79 -8.85 -12.26 16.52
N ASP A 80 -8.92 -13.41 17.18
CA ASP A 80 -7.99 -14.53 16.96
C ASP A 80 -8.46 -15.40 15.79
N LEU A 81 -7.56 -15.69 14.87
CA LEU A 81 -7.79 -16.57 13.71
C LEU A 81 -7.25 -17.98 13.92
N GLY A 82 -6.62 -18.25 15.06
CA GLY A 82 -5.92 -19.51 15.33
C GLY A 82 -4.58 -19.60 14.59
N SER A 83 -4.00 -20.80 14.53
CA SER A 83 -2.69 -21.01 13.89
C SER A 83 -2.80 -20.88 12.36
N LEU A 84 -2.14 -19.88 11.80
CA LEU A 84 -2.13 -19.57 10.37
C LEU A 84 -0.69 -19.57 9.85
N THR A 85 -0.40 -20.50 8.94
CA THR A 85 0.92 -20.61 8.28
C THR A 85 0.98 -19.86 6.95
N SER A 86 -0.16 -19.42 6.44
CA SER A 86 -0.30 -18.77 5.15
C SER A 86 -0.81 -17.35 5.32
N LYS A 87 -0.35 -16.45 4.43
CA LYS A 87 -0.74 -15.05 4.44
C LYS A 87 -2.27 -14.92 4.29
N PRO A 88 -2.95 -14.18 5.20
CA PRO A 88 -4.36 -13.89 5.05
C PRO A 88 -4.61 -12.84 3.97
N THR A 89 -5.83 -12.85 3.44
CA THR A 89 -6.41 -11.80 2.60
C THR A 89 -7.67 -11.32 3.28
N LEU A 90 -7.89 -10.00 3.29
CA LEU A 90 -9.06 -9.38 3.87
C LEU A 90 -9.93 -8.77 2.78
N THR A 91 -11.24 -9.04 2.84
CA THR A 91 -12.25 -8.31 2.08
C THR A 91 -13.19 -7.65 3.08
N VAL A 92 -13.32 -6.32 3.01
CA VAL A 92 -14.17 -5.56 3.92
C VAL A 92 -15.43 -5.14 3.16
N SER A 93 -16.58 -5.56 3.69
CA SER A 93 -17.91 -5.19 3.22
C SER A 93 -18.57 -4.23 4.22
N GLU A 94 -19.81 -3.80 3.95
CA GLU A 94 -20.50 -2.84 4.82
C GLU A 94 -20.66 -3.36 6.26
N GLU A 95 -21.06 -4.63 6.40
CA GLU A 95 -21.39 -5.24 7.70
C GLU A 95 -20.33 -6.24 8.20
N VAL A 96 -19.57 -6.85 7.31
CA VAL A 96 -18.67 -7.97 7.64
C VAL A 96 -17.29 -7.84 7.01
N ILE A 97 -16.34 -8.57 7.59
CA ILE A 97 -14.99 -8.74 7.09
C ILE A 97 -14.76 -10.22 6.80
N GLU A 98 -14.48 -10.53 5.55
CA GLU A 98 -14.13 -11.88 5.13
C GLU A 98 -12.62 -12.08 5.18
N VAL A 99 -12.20 -13.07 5.94
CA VAL A 99 -10.80 -13.51 6.03
C VAL A 99 -10.63 -14.74 5.14
N GLN A 100 -9.69 -14.66 4.21
CA GLN A 100 -9.35 -15.77 3.31
C GLN A 100 -7.90 -16.19 3.50
N ILE A 101 -7.65 -17.49 3.51
CA ILE A 101 -6.31 -18.07 3.61
C ILE A 101 -6.06 -18.88 2.34
N ALA A 102 -5.01 -18.53 1.59
CA ALA A 102 -4.69 -19.19 0.31
C ALA A 102 -5.87 -19.25 -0.68
N GLY A 103 -6.72 -18.21 -0.69
CA GLY A 103 -7.91 -18.13 -1.56
C GLY A 103 -9.12 -18.94 -1.09
N THR A 104 -9.04 -19.56 0.09
CA THR A 104 -10.17 -20.28 0.71
C THR A 104 -10.76 -19.42 1.83
N PRO A 105 -12.10 -19.27 1.91
CA PRO A 105 -12.73 -18.59 3.04
C PRO A 105 -12.38 -19.31 4.35
N TRP A 106 -11.94 -18.53 5.34
CA TRP A 106 -11.52 -19.04 6.65
C TRP A 106 -12.50 -18.64 7.74
N MET A 107 -12.84 -17.35 7.81
CA MET A 107 -13.71 -16.82 8.85
C MET A 107 -14.35 -15.53 8.36
N THR A 108 -15.57 -15.28 8.82
CA THR A 108 -16.29 -14.02 8.61
C THR A 108 -16.45 -13.35 9.95
N LEU A 109 -16.07 -12.08 10.04
CA LEU A 109 -16.12 -11.30 11.27
C LEU A 109 -17.14 -10.17 11.12
N ASP A 110 -17.89 -9.89 12.17
CA ASP A 110 -18.68 -8.67 12.27
C ASP A 110 -17.73 -7.48 12.30
N ARG A 111 -17.98 -6.50 11.44
CA ARG A 111 -17.07 -5.39 11.23
C ARG A 111 -16.89 -4.49 12.46
N THR A 112 -17.92 -4.40 13.30
CA THR A 112 -17.98 -3.46 14.42
C THR A 112 -17.36 -4.06 15.69
N THR A 113 -17.55 -5.36 15.88
CA THR A 113 -17.20 -6.08 17.10
C THR A 113 -15.96 -6.95 16.93
N GLY A 114 -15.71 -7.44 15.71
CA GLY A 114 -14.69 -8.46 15.45
C GLY A 114 -15.14 -9.89 15.82
N ASP A 115 -16.39 -10.09 16.22
CA ASP A 115 -16.92 -11.41 16.55
C ASP A 115 -17.18 -12.25 15.29
N PRO A 116 -16.97 -13.58 15.32
CA PRO A 116 -17.37 -14.46 14.21
C PRO A 116 -18.87 -14.36 13.90
N VAL A 117 -19.19 -14.32 12.61
CA VAL A 117 -20.55 -14.47 12.09
C VAL A 117 -20.70 -15.91 11.57
N GLU A 118 -21.69 -16.65 12.06
CA GLU A 118 -22.05 -18.00 11.59
C GLU A 118 -22.68 -18.01 10.19
#